data_AF-A0A3D1B300-F1
#
_entry.id   AF-A0A3D1B300-F1
#
_cell.length_a   1.000
_cell.length_b   1.000
_cell.length_c   1.000
_cell.angle_alpha   90.00
_cell.angle_beta   90.00
_cell.angle_gamma   90.00
#
_symmetry.space_group_name_H-M   'P 1'
#
loop_
_entity.id
_entity.type
_entity.pdbx_description
1 polymer ?
#
loop_
_entity_poly.entity_id
_entity_poly.type
_entity_poly.pdbx_seq_one_letter_code
_entity_poly.pdbx_strand_id
1 'polypeptide(L)'
;MKWTEIQTGKTHSAFQHFMVALGDQAEVAVDRINAEPVFAERLAAYAQNGGIEATVSQKRAREIMGKNFFGIEEAIKHFGVNPSRRQFAALSEIPFSEAVLEQSKDTHVLVAVFPLSILEIRGKDSKPFYKQDWYDKESFAKEHGEVTWQLVRKTPVDNSLSKDWPEQQALISKDDEVPTAQVMVYTIIGHFLATCERLFEKVYVRTSSVDSDGYHVCVGYFASAGLFVSYLWVGRRDGYLGVSSARKFN
;
A
#
# COMPACT_ATOMS: atom_id res chain seq x y z
N MET A 1 12.26 8.00 -34.24
CA MET A 1 11.15 8.21 -35.19
C MET A 1 10.33 9.38 -34.67
N LYS A 2 10.17 10.43 -35.47
CA LYS A 2 9.34 11.58 -35.12
C LYS A 2 7.88 11.21 -35.36
N TRP A 3 6.94 11.78 -34.59
CA TRP A 3 5.51 11.47 -34.76
C TRP A 3 5.02 11.83 -36.18
N THR A 4 5.63 12.84 -36.80
CA THR A 4 5.38 13.28 -38.18
C THR A 4 5.79 12.27 -39.26
N GLU A 5 6.54 11.23 -38.90
CA GLU A 5 6.99 10.17 -39.81
C GLU A 5 6.05 8.94 -39.77
N ILE A 6 5.09 8.92 -38.85
CA ILE A 6 4.10 7.84 -38.74
C ILE A 6 2.98 8.10 -39.73
N GLN A 7 2.60 7.10 -40.54
CA GLN A 7 1.50 7.22 -41.49
C GLN A 7 0.19 7.64 -40.80
N THR A 8 -0.48 8.66 -41.33
CA THR A 8 -1.73 9.21 -40.79
C THR A 8 -2.83 8.15 -40.63
N GLY A 9 -2.92 7.19 -41.55
CA GLY A 9 -3.87 6.08 -41.43
C GLY A 9 -3.60 5.18 -40.22
N LYS A 10 -2.32 5.00 -39.87
CA LYS A 10 -1.90 4.19 -38.72
C LYS A 10 -2.16 4.90 -37.40
N THR A 11 -1.93 6.21 -37.32
CA THR A 11 -2.27 7.01 -36.12
C THR A 11 -3.78 7.09 -35.91
N HIS A 12 -4.56 7.28 -36.99
CA HIS A 12 -6.02 7.32 -36.91
C HIS A 12 -6.61 5.99 -36.43
N SER A 13 -6.17 4.86 -36.99
CA SER A 13 -6.61 3.53 -36.55
C SER A 13 -6.25 3.24 -35.10
N ALA A 14 -5.04 3.59 -34.66
CA ALA A 14 -4.63 3.41 -33.27
C ALA A 14 -5.50 4.24 -32.30
N PHE A 15 -5.79 5.49 -32.65
CA PHE A 15 -6.68 6.35 -31.86
C PHE A 15 -8.11 5.80 -31.81
N GLN A 16 -8.65 5.29 -32.93
CA GLN A 16 -9.96 4.65 -32.95
C GLN A 16 -10.02 3.43 -32.03
N HIS A 17 -9.01 2.54 -32.06
CA HIS A 17 -8.96 1.40 -31.14
C HIS A 17 -8.92 1.84 -29.68
N PHE A 18 -8.17 2.89 -29.37
CA PHE A 18 -8.12 3.47 -28.03
C PHE A 18 -9.50 4.02 -27.60
N MET A 19 -10.21 4.73 -28.48
CA MET A 19 -11.55 5.24 -28.20
C MET A 19 -12.58 4.13 -27.99
N VAL A 20 -12.52 3.07 -28.81
CA VAL A 20 -13.38 1.90 -28.63
C VAL A 20 -13.12 1.22 -27.27
N ALA A 21 -11.85 1.10 -26.86
CA ALA A 21 -11.49 0.51 -25.57
C ALA A 21 -11.98 1.34 -24.37
N LEU A 22 -12.06 2.66 -24.52
CA LEU A 22 -12.59 3.55 -23.48
C LEU A 22 -14.13 3.53 -23.38
N GLY A 23 -14.83 3.09 -24.42
CA GLY A 23 -16.29 3.01 -24.45
C GLY A 23 -16.93 4.35 -24.08
N ASP A 24 -17.88 4.32 -23.13
CA ASP A 24 -18.62 5.50 -22.67
C ASP A 24 -17.74 6.57 -22.00
N GLN A 25 -16.48 6.25 -21.67
CA GLN A 25 -15.52 7.19 -21.08
C GLN A 25 -14.62 7.89 -22.11
N ALA A 26 -14.82 7.62 -23.41
CA ALA A 26 -13.98 8.17 -24.47
C ALA A 26 -13.94 9.70 -24.48
N GLU A 27 -15.10 10.35 -24.37
CA GLU A 27 -15.21 11.81 -24.37
C GLU A 27 -14.49 12.44 -23.16
N VAL A 28 -14.73 11.89 -21.96
CA VAL A 28 -14.05 12.33 -20.73
C VAL A 28 -12.54 12.19 -20.84
N ALA A 29 -12.05 11.09 -21.42
CA ALA A 29 -10.61 10.89 -21.60
C ALA A 29 -10.01 11.90 -22.59
N VAL A 30 -10.70 12.19 -23.70
CA VAL A 30 -10.26 13.23 -24.67
C VAL A 30 -10.18 14.59 -24.01
N ASP A 31 -11.22 14.98 -23.27
CA ASP A 31 -11.26 16.26 -22.58
C ASP A 31 -10.10 16.40 -21.59
N ARG A 32 -9.82 15.36 -20.81
CA ARG A 32 -8.70 15.36 -19.87
C ARG A 32 -7.34 15.37 -20.56
N ILE A 33 -7.15 14.64 -21.65
CA ILE A 33 -5.90 14.70 -22.43
C ILE A 33 -5.63 16.12 -22.93
N ASN A 34 -6.68 16.82 -23.37
CA ASN A 34 -6.56 18.18 -23.89
C ASN A 34 -6.38 19.22 -22.78
N ALA A 35 -7.07 19.06 -21.65
CA ALA A 35 -7.11 20.04 -20.57
C ALA A 35 -6.01 19.85 -19.50
N GLU A 36 -5.51 18.63 -19.31
CA GLU A 36 -4.56 18.27 -18.25
C GLU A 36 -3.24 17.75 -18.84
N PRO A 37 -2.21 18.60 -19.06
CA PRO A 37 -0.91 18.17 -19.63
C PRO A 37 -0.26 17.02 -18.85
N VAL A 38 -0.36 17.05 -17.51
CA VAL A 38 0.15 15.99 -16.63
C VAL A 38 -0.59 14.67 -16.84
N PHE A 39 -1.87 14.69 -17.19
CA PHE A 39 -2.63 13.48 -17.52
C PHE A 39 -2.14 12.87 -18.84
N ALA A 40 -1.93 13.70 -19.86
CA ALA A 40 -1.39 13.25 -21.13
C ALA A 40 0.03 12.64 -20.99
N GLU A 41 0.90 13.25 -20.18
CA GLU A 41 2.22 12.70 -19.85
C GLU A 41 2.15 11.33 -19.17
N ARG A 42 1.23 11.16 -18.21
CA ARG A 42 1.01 9.88 -17.53
C ARG A 42 0.50 8.80 -18.48
N LEU A 43 -0.46 9.14 -19.34
CA LEU A 43 -0.99 8.21 -20.33
C LEU A 43 0.09 7.79 -21.35
N ALA A 44 0.92 8.73 -21.79
CA ALA A 44 2.06 8.44 -22.65
C ALA A 44 3.07 7.53 -21.96
N ALA A 45 3.41 7.80 -20.69
CA ALA A 45 4.29 6.93 -19.90
C ALA A 45 3.69 5.52 -19.74
N TYR A 46 2.38 5.41 -19.47
CA TYR A 46 1.66 4.14 -19.38
C TYR A 46 1.75 3.33 -20.68
N ALA A 47 1.43 3.95 -21.82
CA ALA A 47 1.49 3.31 -23.12
C ALA A 47 2.93 2.89 -23.50
N GLN A 48 3.93 3.74 -23.21
CA GLN A 48 5.34 3.43 -23.42
C GLN A 48 5.86 2.31 -22.52
N ASN A 49 5.21 2.07 -21.39
CA ASN A 49 5.57 1.01 -20.45
C ASN A 49 4.85 -0.32 -20.74
N GLY A 50 4.07 -0.41 -21.82
CA GLY A 50 3.35 -1.63 -22.19
C GLY A 50 2.06 -1.86 -21.40
N GLY A 51 1.55 -0.82 -20.72
CA GLY A 51 0.41 -0.91 -19.82
C GLY A 51 0.73 -1.58 -18.48
N ILE A 52 -0.31 -2.01 -17.76
CA ILE A 52 -0.19 -2.87 -16.57
C ILE A 52 -0.70 -4.23 -17.00
N GLU A 53 0.19 -5.13 -17.39
CA GLU A 53 -0.18 -6.54 -17.42
C GLU A 53 0.40 -7.21 -16.19
N ALA A 54 -0.48 -7.63 -15.28
CA ALA A 54 -0.08 -8.41 -14.11
C ALA A 54 0.64 -9.68 -14.57
N THR A 55 1.78 -9.97 -13.94
CA THR A 55 2.52 -11.21 -14.20
C THR A 55 1.69 -12.43 -13.81
N VAL A 56 2.07 -13.62 -14.29
CA VAL A 56 1.40 -14.88 -13.91
C VAL A 56 1.43 -15.06 -12.39
N SER A 57 2.56 -14.74 -11.74
CA SER A 57 2.71 -14.81 -10.29
C SER A 57 1.78 -13.83 -9.55
N GLN A 58 1.63 -12.59 -10.04
CA GLN A 58 0.68 -11.64 -9.47
C GLN A 58 -0.78 -12.06 -9.64
N LYS A 59 -1.18 -12.55 -10.83
CA LYS A 59 -2.53 -13.06 -11.08
C LYS A 59 -2.85 -14.21 -10.14
N ARG A 60 -1.92 -15.15 -9.99
CA ARG A 60 -2.07 -16.31 -9.09
C ARG A 60 -2.12 -15.91 -7.62
N ALA A 61 -1.27 -14.99 -7.18
CA ALA A 61 -1.30 -14.50 -5.81
C ALA A 61 -2.62 -13.76 -5.48
N ARG A 62 -3.16 -13.01 -6.45
CA ARG A 62 -4.49 -12.38 -6.31
C ARG A 62 -5.60 -13.43 -6.15
N GLU A 63 -5.56 -14.52 -6.92
CA GLU A 63 -6.52 -15.62 -6.77
C GLU A 63 -6.47 -16.25 -5.36
N ILE A 64 -5.27 -16.49 -4.84
CA ILE A 64 -5.05 -17.11 -3.52
C ILE A 64 -5.48 -16.18 -2.38
N MET A 65 -5.01 -14.93 -2.42
CA MET A 65 -5.20 -13.95 -1.35
C MET A 65 -6.59 -13.29 -1.38
N GLY A 66 -7.27 -13.32 -2.53
CA GLY A 66 -8.61 -12.76 -2.70
C GLY A 66 -8.69 -11.29 -2.29
N LYS A 67 -9.61 -10.98 -1.35
CA LYS A 67 -9.78 -9.61 -0.83
C LYS A 67 -8.60 -9.08 -0.02
N ASN A 68 -7.69 -9.95 0.41
CA ASN A 68 -6.50 -9.57 1.17
C ASN A 68 -5.27 -9.38 0.23
N PHE A 69 -5.52 -9.07 -1.05
CA PHE A 69 -4.51 -8.66 -2.02
C PHE A 69 -4.66 -7.17 -2.32
N PHE A 70 -3.59 -6.41 -2.13
CA PHE A 70 -3.49 -5.00 -2.53
C PHE A 70 -2.28 -4.84 -3.44
N GLY A 71 -2.50 -4.94 -4.75
CA GLY A 71 -1.43 -4.92 -5.75
C GLY A 71 -1.17 -3.54 -6.33
N ILE A 72 -0.43 -3.54 -7.45
CA ILE A 72 -0.04 -2.31 -8.16
C ILE A 72 -1.28 -1.55 -8.66
N GLU A 73 -2.30 -2.26 -9.13
CA GLU A 73 -3.55 -1.67 -9.61
C GLU A 73 -4.30 -0.94 -8.50
N GLU A 74 -4.43 -1.54 -7.32
CA GLU A 74 -5.03 -0.93 -6.14
C GLU A 74 -4.23 0.28 -5.68
N ALA A 75 -2.90 0.19 -5.67
CA ALA A 75 -2.04 1.32 -5.33
C ALA A 75 -2.24 2.50 -6.29
N ILE A 76 -2.31 2.25 -7.60
CA ILE A 76 -2.55 3.30 -8.62
C ILE A 76 -3.94 3.90 -8.42
N LYS A 77 -4.96 3.06 -8.22
CA LYS A 77 -6.34 3.51 -8.07
C LYS A 77 -6.56 4.32 -6.80
N HIS A 78 -6.11 3.83 -5.66
CA HIS A 78 -6.45 4.38 -4.35
C HIS A 78 -5.43 5.40 -3.85
N PHE A 79 -4.15 5.22 -4.22
CA PHE A 79 -3.09 6.15 -3.86
C PHE A 79 -2.57 6.97 -5.03
N GLY A 80 -3.07 6.81 -6.26
CA GLY A 80 -2.62 7.62 -7.39
C GLY A 80 -1.11 7.56 -7.61
N VAL A 81 -0.47 6.42 -7.28
CA VAL A 81 0.96 6.23 -7.57
C VAL A 81 1.16 6.19 -9.07
N ASN A 82 2.33 6.63 -9.53
CA ASN A 82 2.75 6.52 -10.92
C ASN A 82 4.06 5.74 -10.97
N PRO A 83 4.00 4.39 -11.00
CA PRO A 83 5.20 3.57 -10.90
C PRO A 83 6.15 3.79 -12.08
N SER A 84 7.43 3.96 -11.78
CA SER A 84 8.49 3.91 -12.80
C SER A 84 8.73 2.49 -13.28
N ARG A 85 9.40 2.32 -14.43
CA ARG A 85 9.83 0.99 -14.93
C ARG A 85 10.62 0.18 -13.89
N ARG A 86 11.49 0.84 -13.12
CA ARG A 86 12.27 0.19 -12.07
C ARG A 86 11.37 -0.34 -10.93
N GLN A 87 10.33 0.41 -10.59
CA GLN A 87 9.37 0.00 -9.56
C GLN A 87 8.48 -1.13 -10.03
N PHE A 88 8.03 -1.10 -11.30
CA PHE A 88 7.34 -2.23 -11.91
C PHE A 88 8.22 -3.48 -11.93
N ALA A 89 9.50 -3.35 -12.29
CA ALA A 89 10.43 -4.48 -12.27
C ALA A 89 10.63 -5.03 -10.85
N ALA A 90 10.78 -4.17 -9.84
CA ALA A 90 10.93 -4.58 -8.44
C ALA A 90 9.69 -5.32 -7.90
N LEU A 91 8.50 -5.02 -8.41
CA LEU A 91 7.24 -5.66 -8.01
C LEU A 91 6.78 -6.75 -8.98
N SER A 92 7.56 -7.06 -10.02
CA SER A 92 7.17 -8.02 -11.07
C SER A 92 6.91 -9.42 -10.51
N GLU A 93 7.75 -9.87 -9.58
CA GLU A 93 7.62 -11.16 -8.93
C GLU A 93 7.17 -11.05 -7.47
N ILE A 94 6.31 -11.98 -7.06
CA ILE A 94 5.88 -12.13 -5.67
C ILE A 94 6.95 -12.94 -4.93
N PRO A 95 7.57 -12.41 -3.86
CA PRO A 95 8.67 -13.08 -3.17
C PRO A 95 8.18 -14.13 -2.14
N PHE A 96 6.93 -14.59 -2.27
CA PHE A 96 6.32 -15.58 -1.39
C PHE A 96 5.82 -16.75 -2.24
N SER A 97 6.09 -17.98 -1.79
CA SER A 97 5.58 -19.17 -2.48
C SER A 97 4.06 -19.29 -2.34
N GLU A 98 3.41 -19.97 -3.28
CA GLU A 98 1.96 -20.23 -3.19
C GLU A 98 1.59 -20.93 -1.87
N ALA A 99 2.44 -21.82 -1.36
CA ALA A 99 2.20 -22.49 -0.08
C ALA A 99 2.17 -21.50 1.10
N VAL A 100 3.03 -20.48 1.11
CA VAL A 100 3.01 -19.41 2.11
C VAL A 100 1.75 -18.56 1.94
N LEU A 101 1.41 -18.19 0.70
CA LEU A 101 0.20 -17.41 0.44
C LEU A 101 -1.07 -18.14 0.86
N GLU A 102 -1.19 -19.44 0.57
CA GLU A 102 -2.34 -20.27 0.97
C GLU A 102 -2.47 -20.38 2.49
N GLN A 103 -1.36 -20.47 3.22
CA GLN A 103 -1.35 -20.47 4.69
C GLN A 103 -1.72 -19.12 5.28
N SER A 104 -1.40 -18.03 4.57
CA SER A 104 -1.56 -16.66 5.04
C SER A 104 -2.83 -15.97 4.56
N LYS A 105 -3.57 -16.54 3.60
CA LYS A 105 -4.68 -15.86 2.90
C LYS A 105 -5.77 -15.29 3.80
N ASP A 106 -6.03 -15.92 4.95
CA ASP A 106 -7.07 -15.46 5.90
C ASP A 106 -6.53 -14.56 7.01
N THR A 107 -5.21 -14.51 7.19
CA THR A 107 -4.54 -13.88 8.34
C THR A 107 -3.65 -12.70 7.97
N HIS A 108 -3.28 -12.56 6.69
CA HIS A 108 -2.39 -11.52 6.20
C HIS A 108 -2.97 -10.80 4.99
N VAL A 109 -2.46 -9.60 4.73
CA VAL A 109 -2.65 -8.83 3.50
C VAL A 109 -1.34 -8.85 2.72
N LEU A 110 -1.38 -9.31 1.47
CA LEU A 110 -0.26 -9.18 0.54
C LEU A 110 -0.36 -7.81 -0.14
N VAL A 111 0.64 -6.96 0.07
CA VAL A 111 0.61 -5.56 -0.36
C VAL A 111 1.84 -5.18 -1.18
N ALA A 112 1.63 -4.56 -2.33
CA ALA A 112 2.66 -3.91 -3.13
C ALA A 112 2.91 -2.51 -2.56
N VAL A 113 3.96 -2.36 -1.75
CA VAL A 113 4.29 -1.08 -1.12
C VAL A 113 5.01 -0.19 -2.13
N PHE A 114 4.59 1.07 -2.16
CA PHE A 114 5.23 2.15 -2.92
C PHE A 114 5.81 3.18 -1.96
N PRO A 115 6.80 3.99 -2.40
CA PRO A 115 7.50 4.95 -1.56
C PRO A 115 6.63 6.18 -1.35
N LEU A 116 5.59 6.04 -0.54
CA LEU A 116 4.72 7.10 -0.06
C LEU A 116 4.86 7.20 1.45
N SER A 117 5.15 8.39 1.94
CA SER A 117 5.13 8.71 3.36
C SER A 117 3.71 8.71 3.93
N ILE A 118 3.59 8.62 5.26
CA ILE A 118 2.28 8.74 5.94
C ILE A 118 1.62 10.07 5.60
N LEU A 119 2.40 11.14 5.50
CA LEU A 119 1.89 12.48 5.16
C LEU A 119 1.37 12.56 3.72
N GLU A 120 2.01 11.89 2.76
CA GLU A 120 1.52 11.83 1.37
C GLU A 120 0.25 11.00 1.24
N ILE A 121 0.16 9.87 1.96
CA ILE A 121 -1.07 9.04 1.99
C ILE A 121 -2.23 9.87 2.57
N ARG A 122 -2.02 10.50 3.72
CA ARG A 122 -3.02 11.37 4.37
C ARG A 122 -3.37 12.60 3.52
N GLY A 123 -2.41 13.14 2.79
CA GLY A 123 -2.60 14.28 1.89
C GLY A 123 -3.48 13.97 0.68
N LYS A 124 -3.59 12.70 0.27
CA LYS A 124 -4.47 12.27 -0.83
C LYS A 124 -5.92 12.12 -0.39
N ASP A 125 -6.16 11.51 0.76
CA ASP A 125 -7.45 11.50 1.43
C ASP A 125 -7.25 11.45 2.94
N SER A 126 -7.68 12.51 3.62
CA SER A 126 -7.57 12.62 5.07
C SER A 126 -8.78 12.03 5.81
N LYS A 127 -9.89 11.73 5.12
CA LYS A 127 -11.11 11.18 5.74
C LYS A 127 -10.88 9.85 6.47
N PRO A 128 -10.03 8.93 5.98
CA PRO A 128 -9.74 7.69 6.70
C PRO A 128 -8.88 7.89 7.95
N PHE A 129 -8.33 9.08 8.19
CA PHE A 129 -7.44 9.35 9.32
C PHE A 129 -8.18 10.06 10.43
N TYR A 130 -7.84 9.72 11.68
CA TYR A 130 -8.20 10.56 12.80
C TYR A 130 -7.45 11.89 12.72
N LYS A 131 -8.09 12.99 13.13
CA LYS A 131 -7.50 14.33 13.04
C LYS A 131 -6.39 14.50 14.07
N GLN A 132 -5.14 14.43 13.60
CA GLN A 132 -3.92 14.56 14.42
C GLN A 132 -2.85 15.27 13.61
N ASP A 133 -2.07 16.13 14.26
CA ASP A 133 -0.97 16.91 13.69
C ASP A 133 0.36 16.72 14.44
N TRP A 134 0.35 16.00 15.57
CA TRP A 134 1.51 15.82 16.44
C TRP A 134 2.72 15.23 15.72
N TYR A 135 2.50 14.36 14.72
CA TYR A 135 3.55 13.68 13.97
C TYR A 135 3.95 14.37 12.66
N ASP A 136 3.39 15.53 12.36
CA ASP A 136 3.63 16.21 11.07
C ASP A 136 5.11 16.60 10.88
N LYS A 137 5.83 16.77 11.99
CA LYS A 137 7.26 17.10 11.98
C LYS A 137 8.17 15.88 12.17
N GLU A 138 7.62 14.75 12.58
CA GLU A 138 8.36 13.53 12.92
C GLU A 138 8.99 12.87 11.69
N SER A 139 10.16 12.26 11.87
CA SER A 139 10.91 11.61 10.79
C SER A 139 10.15 10.41 10.23
N PHE A 140 9.60 9.56 11.09
CA PHE A 140 8.85 8.37 10.68
C PHE A 140 7.63 8.68 9.80
N ALA A 141 7.03 9.87 9.97
CA ALA A 141 5.87 10.28 9.20
C ALA A 141 6.22 10.74 7.78
N LYS A 142 7.45 11.22 7.59
CA LYS A 142 8.02 11.72 6.34
C LYS A 142 8.81 10.66 5.58
N GLU A 143 9.21 9.59 6.26
CA GLU A 143 9.93 8.47 5.66
C GLU A 143 9.11 7.85 4.53
N HIS A 144 9.75 7.69 3.39
CA HIS A 144 9.20 6.95 2.26
C HIS A 144 9.53 5.47 2.44
N GLY A 145 8.52 4.62 2.38
CA GLY A 145 8.74 3.17 2.38
C GLY A 145 9.53 2.70 1.16
N GLU A 146 9.95 1.44 1.17
CA GLU A 146 10.62 0.84 0.03
C GLU A 146 9.64 0.21 -0.96
N VAL A 147 10.04 0.15 -2.23
CA VAL A 147 9.24 -0.52 -3.26
C VAL A 147 9.44 -2.02 -3.13
N THR A 148 8.50 -2.69 -2.50
CA THR A 148 8.59 -4.13 -2.23
C THR A 148 7.22 -4.75 -1.96
N TRP A 149 7.13 -6.07 -2.06
CA TRP A 149 5.99 -6.82 -1.56
C TRP A 149 6.13 -7.06 -0.06
N GLN A 150 5.06 -6.84 0.68
CA GLN A 150 4.96 -7.13 2.10
C GLN A 150 3.78 -8.06 2.35
N LEU A 151 3.92 -9.00 3.28
CA LEU A 151 2.83 -9.89 3.70
C LEU A 151 2.54 -9.61 5.18
N VAL A 152 1.62 -8.68 5.42
CA VAL A 152 1.39 -8.05 6.73
C VAL A 152 0.23 -8.71 7.45
N ARG A 153 0.41 -9.10 8.71
CA ARG A 153 -0.66 -9.72 9.51
C ARG A 153 -1.77 -8.71 9.79
N LYS A 154 -3.04 -9.14 9.64
CA LYS A 154 -4.21 -8.26 9.80
C LYS A 154 -4.71 -8.13 11.25
N THR A 155 -4.12 -8.90 12.17
CA THR A 155 -4.37 -8.88 13.61
C THR A 155 -3.05 -8.70 14.35
N PRO A 156 -3.06 -8.26 15.62
CA PRO A 156 -1.85 -8.31 16.44
C PRO A 156 -1.26 -9.72 16.49
N VAL A 157 0.04 -9.82 16.75
CA VAL A 157 0.67 -11.11 17.07
C VAL A 157 -0.06 -11.76 18.24
N ASP A 158 -0.31 -13.07 18.15
CA ASP A 158 -1.08 -13.78 19.15
C ASP A 158 -0.44 -13.65 20.53
N ASN A 159 -1.26 -13.41 21.55
CA ASN A 159 -0.84 -13.20 22.94
C ASN A 159 0.07 -11.98 23.18
N SER A 160 0.21 -11.05 22.23
CA SER A 160 1.08 -9.87 22.38
C SER A 160 0.45 -8.71 23.16
N LEU A 161 -0.84 -8.79 23.51
CA LEU A 161 -1.52 -7.79 24.31
C LEU A 161 -1.03 -7.81 25.76
N SER A 162 -1.16 -6.69 26.48
CA SER A 162 -0.75 -6.55 27.89
C SER A 162 0.73 -6.90 28.15
N LYS A 163 1.58 -6.73 27.14
CA LYS A 163 3.01 -6.99 27.19
C LYS A 163 3.80 -5.73 26.90
N ASP A 164 4.98 -5.64 27.51
CA ASP A 164 5.94 -4.60 27.12
C ASP A 164 6.65 -4.98 25.82
N TRP A 165 7.49 -4.08 25.32
CA TRP A 165 8.17 -4.31 24.04
C TRP A 165 9.08 -5.55 24.03
N PRO A 166 9.99 -5.78 24.99
CA PRO A 166 10.76 -7.03 25.04
C PRO A 166 9.90 -8.29 25.05
N GLU A 167 8.82 -8.32 25.84
CA GLU A 167 7.89 -9.45 25.89
C GLU A 167 7.16 -9.65 24.55
N GLN A 168 6.81 -8.55 23.86
CA GLN A 168 6.22 -8.60 22.52
C GLN A 168 7.19 -9.11 21.46
N GLN A 169 8.45 -8.65 21.48
CA GLN A 169 9.49 -9.09 20.55
C GLN A 169 9.73 -10.60 20.67
N ALA A 170 9.68 -11.15 21.88
CA ALA A 170 9.84 -12.59 22.11
C ALA A 170 8.72 -13.47 21.49
N LEU A 171 7.58 -12.88 21.11
CA LEU A 171 6.47 -13.58 20.47
C LEU A 171 6.52 -13.54 18.94
N ILE A 172 7.41 -12.74 18.37
CA ILE A 172 7.54 -12.61 16.92
C ILE A 172 8.24 -13.86 16.38
N SER A 173 7.65 -14.47 15.36
CA SER A 173 8.26 -15.60 14.67
C SER A 173 9.62 -15.20 14.09
N LYS A 174 10.57 -16.15 14.02
CA LYS A 174 11.90 -15.89 13.41
C LYS A 174 11.81 -15.42 11.96
N ASP A 175 10.79 -15.92 11.28
CA ASP A 175 10.50 -15.62 9.88
C ASP A 175 9.68 -14.33 9.70
N ASP A 176 9.34 -13.64 10.80
CA ASP A 176 8.58 -12.41 10.79
C ASP A 176 9.45 -11.25 11.29
N GLU A 177 9.06 -10.04 10.91
CA GLU A 177 9.62 -8.77 11.39
C GLU A 177 8.50 -7.82 11.82
N VAL A 178 8.87 -6.76 12.56
CA VAL A 178 7.94 -5.67 12.85
C VAL A 178 8.01 -4.65 11.72
N PRO A 179 6.92 -4.46 10.94
CA PRO A 179 6.88 -3.46 9.88
C PRO A 179 6.96 -2.04 10.45
N THR A 180 7.37 -1.09 9.60
CA THR A 180 7.41 0.33 9.95
C THR A 180 6.00 0.92 10.09
N ALA A 181 5.89 2.10 10.71
CA ALA A 181 4.64 2.85 10.72
C ALA A 181 4.13 3.16 9.31
N GLN A 182 5.04 3.46 8.37
CA GLN A 182 4.69 3.71 6.99
C GLN A 182 4.02 2.48 6.35
N VAL A 183 4.62 1.29 6.47
CA VAL A 183 4.08 0.05 5.88
C VAL A 183 2.71 -0.27 6.49
N MET A 184 2.59 -0.12 7.81
CA MET A 184 1.32 -0.39 8.49
C MET A 184 0.22 0.60 8.07
N VAL A 185 0.48 1.90 8.01
CA VAL A 185 -0.50 2.89 7.53
C VAL A 185 -0.87 2.63 6.07
N TYR A 186 0.13 2.38 5.21
CA TYR A 186 -0.09 2.05 3.80
C TYR A 186 -1.03 0.85 3.65
N THR A 187 -0.76 -0.22 4.40
CA THR A 187 -1.56 -1.45 4.38
C THR A 187 -2.97 -1.23 4.91
N ILE A 188 -3.12 -0.60 6.09
CA ILE A 188 -4.43 -0.41 6.74
C ILE A 188 -5.33 0.48 5.88
N ILE A 189 -4.82 1.61 5.40
CA ILE A 189 -5.60 2.54 4.57
C ILE A 189 -5.87 1.94 3.20
N GLY A 190 -4.88 1.31 2.57
CA GLY A 190 -5.05 0.67 1.27
C GLY A 190 -6.12 -0.41 1.31
N HIS A 191 -6.02 -1.32 2.29
CA HIS A 191 -7.01 -2.38 2.50
C HIS A 191 -8.42 -1.82 2.72
N PHE A 192 -8.56 -0.78 3.54
CA PHE A 192 -9.85 -0.12 3.79
C PHE A 192 -10.42 0.54 2.53
N LEU A 193 -9.60 1.23 1.73
CA LEU A 193 -10.08 1.87 0.51
C LEU A 193 -10.50 0.85 -0.56
N ALA A 194 -9.86 -0.33 -0.58
CA ALA A 194 -10.18 -1.40 -1.52
C ALA A 194 -11.40 -2.26 -1.08
N THR A 195 -11.60 -2.45 0.22
CA THR A 195 -12.55 -3.46 0.73
C THR A 195 -13.61 -2.93 1.70
N CYS A 196 -13.46 -1.68 2.16
CA CYS A 196 -14.20 -1.09 3.28
C CYS A 196 -14.03 -1.80 4.63
N GLU A 197 -13.12 -2.78 4.74
CA GLU A 197 -12.80 -3.47 6.00
C GLU A 197 -11.78 -2.65 6.82
N ARG A 198 -12.07 -2.43 8.11
CA ARG A 198 -11.16 -1.73 9.01
C ARG A 198 -10.31 -2.74 9.77
N LEU A 199 -8.99 -2.63 9.63
CA LEU A 199 -8.05 -3.42 10.39
C LEU A 199 -7.79 -2.76 11.75
N PHE A 200 -7.59 -3.56 12.80
CA PHE A 200 -7.23 -3.09 14.15
C PHE A 200 -8.24 -2.12 14.78
N GLU A 201 -9.55 -2.33 14.62
CA GLU A 201 -10.59 -1.38 15.07
C GLU A 201 -10.55 -1.03 16.56
N LYS A 202 -10.10 -1.97 17.41
CA LYS A 202 -10.20 -1.87 18.88
C LYS A 202 -8.84 -1.95 19.60
N VAL A 203 -7.75 -1.98 18.83
CA VAL A 203 -6.41 -2.23 19.36
C VAL A 203 -5.39 -1.36 18.63
N TYR A 204 -4.29 -1.04 19.32
CA TYR A 204 -3.08 -0.53 18.72
C TYR A 204 -2.10 -1.68 18.47
N VAL A 205 -1.32 -1.58 17.41
CA VAL A 205 -0.13 -2.40 17.20
C VAL A 205 1.10 -1.52 17.11
N ARG A 206 2.13 -1.87 17.88
CA ARG A 206 3.45 -1.24 17.78
C ARG A 206 4.11 -1.58 16.45
N THR A 207 4.90 -0.63 15.95
CA THR A 207 5.70 -0.75 14.74
C THR A 207 7.19 -0.66 15.08
N SER A 208 8.06 -0.88 14.11
CA SER A 208 9.51 -0.68 14.27
C SER A 208 9.92 0.79 14.28
N SER A 209 9.03 1.70 13.88
CA SER A 209 9.29 3.14 13.89
C SER A 209 9.25 3.71 15.31
N VAL A 210 10.07 4.73 15.56
CA VAL A 210 10.09 5.51 16.79
C VAL A 210 9.89 6.99 16.50
N ASP A 211 9.38 7.74 17.48
CA ASP A 211 9.35 9.21 17.44
C ASP A 211 10.70 9.82 17.85
N SER A 212 10.77 11.15 17.85
CA SER A 212 11.95 11.93 18.23
C SER A 212 12.40 11.74 19.69
N ASP A 213 11.52 11.25 20.57
CA ASP A 213 11.82 10.90 21.96
C ASP A 213 12.22 9.41 22.12
N GLY A 214 12.22 8.64 21.04
CA GLY A 214 12.55 7.21 21.03
C GLY A 214 11.40 6.31 21.48
N TYR A 215 10.17 6.80 21.55
CA TYR A 215 8.99 5.99 21.84
C TYR A 215 8.50 5.27 20.59
N HIS A 216 8.01 4.05 20.76
CA HIS A 216 7.51 3.26 19.64
C HIS A 216 6.22 3.85 19.12
N VAL A 217 6.19 4.07 17.81
CA VAL A 217 4.98 4.45 17.10
C VAL A 217 4.03 3.25 17.08
N CYS A 218 2.76 3.51 17.29
CA CYS A 218 1.71 2.52 17.18
C CYS A 218 0.56 3.05 16.33
N VAL A 219 -0.08 2.14 15.62
CA VAL A 219 -1.20 2.45 14.73
C VAL A 219 -2.35 1.50 15.00
N GLY A 220 -3.57 1.96 14.79
CA GLY A 220 -4.77 1.17 15.03
C GLY A 220 -5.91 2.01 15.55
N TYR A 221 -6.77 1.39 16.38
CA TYR A 221 -8.03 1.97 16.82
C TYR A 221 -8.83 2.55 15.65
N PHE A 222 -8.82 1.84 14.52
CA PHE A 222 -9.41 2.32 13.29
C PHE A 222 -10.94 2.16 13.33
N ALA A 223 -11.62 3.12 13.93
CA ALA A 223 -13.07 3.14 14.05
C ALA A 223 -13.69 4.18 13.09
N SER A 224 -14.95 4.57 13.33
CA SER A 224 -15.65 5.59 12.54
C SER A 224 -14.95 6.96 12.55
N ALA A 225 -14.16 7.25 13.57
CA ALA A 225 -13.42 8.51 13.69
C ALA A 225 -12.14 8.56 12.83
N GLY A 226 -11.72 7.44 12.24
CA GLY A 226 -10.50 7.32 11.43
C GLY A 226 -9.38 6.56 12.13
N LEU A 227 -8.30 6.29 11.38
CA LEU A 227 -7.12 5.59 11.86
C LEU A 227 -6.30 6.50 12.79
N PHE A 228 -5.95 5.99 13.97
CA PHE A 228 -5.08 6.69 14.90
C PHE A 228 -3.62 6.32 14.69
N VAL A 229 -2.75 7.33 14.80
CA VAL A 229 -1.30 7.18 14.97
C VAL A 229 -0.95 7.73 16.35
N SER A 230 -0.28 6.93 17.17
CA SER A 230 0.10 7.28 18.53
C SER A 230 1.54 6.82 18.82
N TYR A 231 2.05 7.14 19.99
CA TYR A 231 3.38 6.77 20.45
C TYR A 231 3.30 6.29 21.90
N LEU A 232 4.08 5.26 22.24
CA LEU A 232 4.07 4.66 23.56
C LEU A 232 5.49 4.25 23.97
N TRP A 233 5.86 4.60 25.20
CA TRP A 233 7.10 4.15 25.82
C TRP A 233 7.20 2.61 25.95
N VAL A 234 8.43 2.11 26.00
CA VAL A 234 8.78 0.68 25.95
C VAL A 234 8.02 -0.15 27.00
N GLY A 235 7.90 0.34 28.24
CA GLY A 235 7.30 -0.38 29.37
C GLY A 235 5.76 -0.39 29.46
N ARG A 236 5.03 0.22 28.53
CA ARG A 236 3.54 0.21 28.57
C ARG A 236 2.97 -1.17 28.27
N ARG A 237 2.02 -1.61 29.11
CA ARG A 237 1.40 -2.95 29.09
C ARG A 237 -0.12 -2.92 28.99
N ASP A 238 -0.67 -2.11 28.08
CA ASP A 238 -2.12 -1.96 27.97
C ASP A 238 -2.80 -3.18 27.33
N GLY A 239 -4.02 -3.50 27.78
CA GLY A 239 -4.82 -4.62 27.24
C GLY A 239 -5.26 -4.48 25.79
N TYR A 240 -5.10 -3.29 25.21
CA TYR A 240 -5.40 -2.99 23.82
C TYR A 240 -4.15 -2.73 22.97
N LEU A 241 -2.95 -2.97 23.51
CA LEU A 241 -1.68 -2.71 22.83
C LEU A 241 -0.96 -4.02 22.50
N GLY A 242 -0.87 -4.33 21.21
CA GLY A 242 -0.10 -5.46 20.68
C GLY A 242 1.11 -5.04 19.86
N VAL A 243 1.69 -5.99 19.12
CA VAL A 243 2.75 -5.75 18.14
C VAL A 243 2.29 -6.20 16.76
N SER A 244 2.71 -5.47 15.73
CA SER A 244 2.47 -5.83 14.33
C SER A 244 3.50 -6.86 13.86
N SER A 245 3.18 -7.61 12.82
CA SER A 245 4.13 -8.49 12.15
C SER A 245 3.92 -8.52 10.65
N ALA A 246 5.02 -8.71 9.92
CA ALA A 246 5.05 -8.99 8.50
C ALA A 246 6.00 -10.17 8.24
N ARG A 247 5.65 -11.02 7.27
CA ARG A 247 6.47 -12.16 6.88
C ARG A 247 7.71 -11.67 6.12
N LYS A 248 8.89 -12.11 6.54
CA LYS A 248 10.13 -11.89 5.78
C LYS A 248 10.09 -12.73 4.50
N PHE A 249 10.66 -12.17 3.44
CA PHE A 249 11.07 -12.95 2.28
C PHE A 249 12.59 -13.16 2.38
N ASN A 250 13.03 -14.41 2.17
CA ASN A 250 14.44 -14.78 2.07
C ASN A 250 14.87 -14.83 0.62
#